data_AF-E9RSD8-F1
#
_entry.id   AF-E9RSD8-F1
#
_cell.length_a   1.000
_cell.length_b   1.000
_cell.length_c   1.000
_cell.angle_alpha   90.00
_cell.angle_beta   90.00
_cell.angle_gamma   90.00
#
_symmetry.space_group_name_H-M   'P 1'
#
loop_
_entity.id
_entity.type
_entity.pdbx_description
1 polymer ?
#
loop_
_entity_poly.entity_id
_entity_poly.type
_entity_poly.pdbx_seq_one_letter_code
_entity_poly.pdbx_strand_id
1 'polypeptide(L)'
;MIEECSSEILFMHRLDLDSVMNVTDIPCVVLTDTNEKSELFKILKCPGVKGLSGAYVSRTTMDFVAFKEQCAKENIKMTSFESMMEFSEFHLNEEGLLPVIAQSYKTGEVLMFSYMDKEAFYNTIKTGKMTYYDREAKRSKVQGEESGHYQYVKALTINCDKEALLAKVEQIGPACKTGNATCFFQPLVGTDYDGTNPLQVFETVYEKILERKKNPRDGSYTNYLFDKGIDKILKKVGEEATELIIAAKNPNPDEIKGEISDFLYHAMVLMVERGVKWEDIIKELAER
;
A
#
# COMPACT_ATOMS: atom_id res chain seq x y z
N MET A 1 23.98 -20.45 9.07
CA MET A 1 22.87 -20.41 10.04
C MET A 1 22.20 -19.05 10.15
N ILE A 2 22.87 -17.95 10.57
CA ILE A 2 22.21 -16.62 10.57
C ILE A 2 21.91 -16.17 9.12
N GLU A 3 22.87 -16.31 8.20
CA GLU A 3 22.70 -15.97 6.78
C GLU A 3 21.64 -16.81 6.05
N GLU A 4 21.36 -18.02 6.52
CA GLU A 4 20.38 -18.93 5.91
C GLU A 4 18.95 -18.68 6.42
N CYS A 5 18.79 -17.95 7.53
CA CYS A 5 17.51 -17.80 8.22
C CYS A 5 17.15 -16.34 8.51
N SER A 6 17.96 -15.36 8.12
CA SER A 6 17.75 -13.95 8.45
C SER A 6 18.10 -13.04 7.28
N SER A 7 17.16 -12.18 6.90
CA SER A 7 17.33 -11.18 5.85
C SER A 7 17.85 -9.83 6.37
N GLU A 8 17.75 -9.59 7.68
CA GLU A 8 18.14 -8.34 8.33
C GLU A 8 18.46 -8.57 9.82
N ILE A 9 19.41 -7.79 10.36
CA ILE A 9 19.81 -7.82 11.78
C ILE A 9 19.51 -6.48 12.45
N LEU A 10 18.81 -6.50 13.59
CA LEU A 10 18.72 -5.34 14.46
C LEU A 10 19.89 -5.32 15.45
N PHE A 11 20.76 -4.33 15.33
CA PHE A 11 21.94 -4.21 16.16
C PHE A 11 21.70 -3.27 17.35
N MET A 12 21.65 -3.84 18.55
CA MET A 12 21.24 -3.11 19.77
C MET A 12 22.36 -2.23 20.35
N HIS A 13 23.63 -2.45 19.99
CA HIS A 13 24.76 -1.81 20.66
C HIS A 13 25.88 -1.39 19.69
N ARG A 14 25.98 -0.10 19.39
CA ARG A 14 26.91 0.46 18.37
C ARG A 14 28.40 0.14 18.57
N LEU A 15 28.86 -0.20 19.78
CA LEU A 15 30.29 -0.41 20.07
C LEU A 15 30.86 -1.67 19.41
N ASP A 16 30.01 -2.62 19.04
CA ASP A 16 30.43 -3.88 18.43
C ASP A 16 30.22 -3.90 16.91
N LEU A 17 29.90 -2.75 16.31
CA LEU A 17 29.50 -2.63 14.91
C LEU A 17 30.62 -3.10 13.97
N ASP A 18 31.87 -2.68 14.23
CA ASP A 18 33.04 -3.10 13.46
C ASP A 18 33.30 -4.61 13.59
N SER A 19 33.03 -5.19 14.75
CA SER A 19 33.22 -6.63 14.99
C SER A 19 32.20 -7.44 14.20
N VAL A 20 30.94 -7.02 14.15
CA VAL A 20 29.88 -7.75 13.44
C VAL A 20 29.96 -7.57 11.93
N MET A 21 30.31 -6.38 11.45
CA MET A 21 30.53 -6.14 10.02
C MET A 21 31.62 -7.03 9.41
N ASN A 22 32.62 -7.42 10.20
CA ASN A 22 33.67 -8.32 9.73
C ASN A 22 33.25 -9.79 9.67
N VAL A 23 32.07 -10.16 10.18
CA VAL A 23 31.60 -11.54 10.29
C VAL A 23 30.40 -11.84 9.38
N THR A 24 29.66 -10.83 8.90
CA THR A 24 28.43 -11.04 8.12
C THR A 24 28.16 -9.91 7.14
N ASP A 25 27.70 -10.25 5.93
CA ASP A 25 27.24 -9.30 4.90
C ASP A 25 25.74 -8.96 5.01
N ILE A 26 25.02 -9.56 5.97
CA ILE A 26 23.59 -9.31 6.17
C ILE A 26 23.35 -7.82 6.52
N PRO A 27 22.40 -7.16 5.83
CA PRO A 27 21.94 -5.83 6.17
C PRO A 27 21.61 -5.65 7.66
N CYS A 28 22.01 -4.52 8.26
CA CYS A 28 21.66 -4.23 9.65
C CYS A 28 21.06 -2.84 9.86
N VAL A 29 20.17 -2.76 10.85
CA VAL A 29 19.64 -1.51 11.41
C VAL A 29 20.28 -1.31 12.77
N VAL A 30 20.93 -0.17 12.99
CA VAL A 30 21.63 0.11 14.25
C VAL A 30 20.73 0.90 15.19
N LEU A 31 20.41 0.32 16.35
CA LEU A 31 19.81 1.03 17.47
C LEU A 31 20.90 1.85 18.17
N THR A 32 20.68 3.15 18.32
CA THR A 32 21.65 4.07 18.92
C THR A 32 20.97 5.06 19.86
N ASP A 33 21.67 5.39 20.94
CA ASP A 33 21.29 6.37 21.94
C ASP A 33 21.80 7.78 21.61
N THR A 34 22.70 7.89 20.63
CA THR A 34 23.28 9.18 20.26
C THR A 34 22.23 10.12 19.68
N ASN A 35 22.33 11.39 20.08
CA ASN A 35 21.56 12.49 19.55
C ASN A 35 22.39 13.42 18.65
N GLU A 36 23.66 13.06 18.41
CA GLU A 36 24.59 13.83 17.60
C GLU A 36 24.55 13.38 16.14
N LYS A 37 24.20 14.30 15.23
CA LYS A 37 24.11 14.00 13.79
C LYS A 37 25.41 13.45 13.19
N SER A 38 26.57 13.99 13.58
CA SER A 38 27.88 13.50 13.13
C SER A 38 28.07 12.02 13.42
N GLU A 39 27.67 11.57 14.61
CA GLU A 39 27.76 10.17 15.01
C GLU A 39 26.77 9.30 14.23
N LEU A 40 25.55 9.80 13.99
CA LEU A 40 24.57 9.11 13.13
C LEU A 40 25.08 8.92 11.70
N PHE A 41 25.75 9.94 11.14
CA PHE A 41 26.33 9.83 9.79
C PHE A 41 27.50 8.86 9.74
N LYS A 42 28.33 8.77 10.79
CA LYS A 42 29.37 7.73 10.87
C LYS A 42 28.75 6.34 10.85
N ILE A 43 27.72 6.10 11.66
CA ILE A 43 27.00 4.82 11.71
C ILE A 43 26.40 4.48 10.34
N LEU A 44 25.74 5.43 9.67
CA LEU A 44 25.14 5.19 8.35
C LEU A 44 26.16 4.98 7.22
N LYS A 45 27.40 5.45 7.38
CA LYS A 45 28.49 5.22 6.42
C LYS A 45 29.12 3.84 6.57
N CYS A 46 28.86 3.14 7.67
CA CYS A 46 29.40 1.81 7.90
C CYS A 46 28.84 0.81 6.86
N PRO A 47 29.70 0.02 6.20
CA PRO A 47 29.28 -1.10 5.34
C PRO A 47 28.28 -2.02 6.03
N GLY A 48 27.26 -2.47 5.30
CA GLY A 48 26.20 -3.35 5.84
C GLY A 48 25.10 -2.62 6.62
N VAL A 49 25.31 -1.37 7.07
CA VAL A 49 24.25 -0.58 7.71
C VAL A 49 23.26 -0.07 6.66
N LYS A 50 21.99 -0.44 6.81
CA LYS A 50 20.87 0.03 5.95
C LYS A 50 19.97 1.04 6.62
N GLY A 51 20.04 1.15 7.94
CA GLY A 51 19.19 2.07 8.68
C GLY A 51 19.67 2.28 10.10
N LEU A 52 19.00 3.21 10.77
CA LEU A 52 19.23 3.49 12.17
C LEU A 52 17.91 3.66 12.90
N SER A 53 17.89 3.26 14.16
CA SER A 53 16.78 3.44 15.07
C SER A 53 17.31 4.14 16.32
N GLY A 54 16.51 4.99 16.95
CA GLY A 54 16.97 5.70 18.14
C GLY A 54 16.21 6.98 18.40
N ALA A 55 16.47 7.54 19.59
CA ALA A 55 15.76 8.71 20.09
C ALA A 55 15.82 9.91 19.15
N TYR A 56 16.88 10.06 18.34
CA TYR A 56 17.03 11.15 17.38
C TYR A 56 16.05 11.08 16.20
N VAL A 57 15.94 9.92 15.54
CA VAL A 57 15.07 9.75 14.36
C VAL A 57 13.61 9.46 14.70
N SER A 58 13.34 9.02 15.92
CA SER A 58 11.99 8.77 16.41
C SER A 58 11.31 10.01 17.01
N ARG A 59 11.94 11.19 16.96
CA ARG A 59 11.33 12.43 17.46
C ARG A 59 10.11 12.78 16.64
N THR A 60 9.05 13.23 17.30
CA THR A 60 7.84 13.73 16.63
C THR A 60 8.11 14.97 15.78
N THR A 61 9.16 15.73 16.09
CA THR A 61 9.59 16.92 15.34
C THR A 61 10.64 16.62 14.27
N MET A 62 10.88 15.34 13.94
CA MET A 62 11.92 14.96 13.00
C MET A 62 11.56 15.37 11.57
N ASP A 63 12.41 16.21 10.97
CA ASP A 63 12.35 16.48 9.53
C ASP A 63 13.17 15.42 8.79
N PHE A 64 12.52 14.32 8.43
CA PHE A 64 13.14 13.23 7.68
C PHE A 64 13.68 13.68 6.33
N VAL A 65 13.08 14.70 5.73
CA VAL A 65 13.45 15.19 4.41
C VAL A 65 14.76 15.97 4.49
N ALA A 66 14.84 16.94 5.41
CA ALA A 66 16.08 17.68 5.66
C ALA A 66 17.22 16.76 6.15
N PHE A 67 16.89 15.72 6.91
CA PHE A 67 17.88 14.73 7.33
C PHE A 67 18.40 13.90 6.15
N LYS A 68 17.53 13.40 5.25
CA LYS A 68 17.94 12.70 4.04
C LYS A 68 18.81 13.56 3.12
N GLU A 69 18.54 14.86 2.99
CA GLU A 69 19.41 15.79 2.25
C GLU A 69 20.80 15.91 2.86
N GLN A 70 20.90 15.95 4.20
CA GLN A 70 22.19 15.96 4.88
C GLN A 70 22.93 14.63 4.67
N CYS A 71 22.23 13.50 4.72
CA CYS A 71 22.79 12.21 4.38
C CYS A 71 23.36 12.19 2.94
N ALA A 72 22.60 12.71 1.97
CA ALA A 72 23.05 12.80 0.58
C ALA A 72 24.31 13.67 0.42
N LYS A 73 24.38 14.83 1.10
CA LYS A 73 25.58 15.70 1.14
C LYS A 73 26.80 15.00 1.74
N GLU A 74 26.57 14.06 2.65
CA GLU A 74 27.60 13.24 3.27
C GLU A 74 27.95 11.98 2.46
N ASN A 75 27.45 11.85 1.21
CA ASN A 75 27.60 10.68 0.35
C ASN A 75 27.01 9.38 0.93
N ILE A 76 26.01 9.50 1.80
CA ILE A 76 25.25 8.36 2.30
C ILE A 76 24.10 8.11 1.35
N LYS A 77 24.09 6.92 0.73
CA LYS A 77 23.04 6.54 -0.23
C LYS A 77 21.70 6.42 0.49
N MET A 78 20.76 7.29 0.15
CA MET A 78 19.37 7.19 0.59
C MET A 78 18.56 6.43 -0.46
N THR A 79 17.53 5.70 -0.02
CA THR A 79 16.47 5.26 -0.91
C THR A 79 15.58 6.48 -1.20
N SER A 80 16.00 7.30 -2.16
CA SER A 80 15.21 8.41 -2.70
C SER A 80 14.30 7.88 -3.79
N PHE A 81 13.03 8.31 -3.77
CA PHE A 81 12.13 8.15 -4.89
C PHE A 81 12.58 9.18 -5.93
N GLU A 82 13.44 8.80 -6.89
CA GLU A 82 14.01 9.72 -7.87
C GLU A 82 13.27 9.62 -9.21
N SER A 83 13.16 10.74 -9.92
CA SER A 83 12.63 10.75 -11.28
C SER A 83 13.73 10.43 -12.28
N MET A 84 13.40 9.65 -13.30
CA MET A 84 14.28 9.40 -14.45
C MET A 84 14.22 10.52 -15.51
N MET A 85 13.27 11.44 -15.38
CA MET A 85 13.07 12.58 -16.28
C MET A 85 13.00 13.88 -15.50
N GLU A 86 13.52 14.96 -16.09
CA GLU A 86 13.38 16.30 -15.53
C GLU A 86 12.01 16.89 -15.83
N PHE A 87 11.50 17.76 -14.96
CA PHE A 87 10.18 18.39 -15.14
C PHE A 87 10.06 19.18 -16.45
N SER A 88 11.19 19.70 -16.97
CA SER A 88 11.24 20.41 -18.25
C SER A 88 10.99 19.52 -19.48
N GLU A 89 11.04 18.20 -19.32
CA GLU A 89 10.75 17.26 -20.40
C GLU A 89 9.25 16.97 -20.57
N PHE A 90 8.40 17.47 -19.67
CA PHE A 90 6.97 17.25 -19.70
C PHE A 90 6.26 18.30 -20.55
N HIS A 91 5.18 17.89 -21.22
CA HIS A 91 4.30 18.78 -21.95
C HIS A 91 3.20 19.28 -21.03
N LEU A 92 3.23 20.58 -20.76
CA LEU A 92 2.32 21.24 -19.83
C LEU A 92 1.14 21.85 -20.59
N ASN A 93 0.01 22.05 -19.90
CA ASN A 93 -1.11 22.79 -20.47
C ASN A 93 -0.77 24.30 -20.62
N GLU A 94 -1.70 25.08 -21.17
CA GLU A 94 -1.54 26.53 -21.37
C GLU A 94 -1.26 27.33 -20.08
N GLU A 95 -1.59 26.76 -18.92
CA GLU A 95 -1.35 27.36 -17.60
C GLU A 95 0.00 26.94 -16.99
N GLY A 96 0.81 26.14 -17.71
CA GLY A 96 2.08 25.61 -17.22
C GLY A 96 1.89 24.49 -16.17
N LEU A 97 0.78 23.78 -16.22
CA LEU A 97 0.43 22.72 -15.27
C LEU A 97 0.39 21.35 -15.94
N LEU A 98 0.81 20.34 -15.19
CA LEU A 98 0.80 18.93 -15.59
C LEU A 98 -0.41 18.22 -14.99
N PRO A 99 -1.35 17.72 -15.80
CA PRO A 99 -2.41 16.83 -15.36
C PRO A 99 -1.88 15.61 -14.58
N VAL A 100 -2.54 15.27 -13.48
CA VAL A 100 -2.24 14.09 -12.69
C VAL A 100 -3.50 13.36 -12.26
N ILE A 101 -3.52 12.04 -12.48
CA ILE A 101 -4.56 11.12 -12.02
C ILE A 101 -4.00 10.33 -10.84
N ALA A 102 -4.64 10.43 -9.68
CA ALA A 102 -4.33 9.56 -8.55
C ALA A 102 -5.23 8.33 -8.57
N GLN A 103 -4.61 7.16 -8.42
CA GLN A 103 -5.26 5.86 -8.48
C GLN A 103 -4.81 5.01 -7.29
N SER A 104 -5.73 4.28 -6.68
CA SER A 104 -5.41 3.31 -5.64
C SER A 104 -4.39 2.29 -6.15
N TYR A 105 -3.29 2.12 -5.42
CA TYR A 105 -2.25 1.16 -5.80
C TYR A 105 -2.73 -0.30 -5.70
N LYS A 106 -3.70 -0.59 -4.83
CA LYS A 106 -4.26 -1.94 -4.62
C LYS A 106 -5.37 -2.24 -5.62
N THR A 107 -6.41 -1.40 -5.61
CA THR A 107 -7.65 -1.72 -6.32
C THR A 107 -7.63 -1.25 -7.77
N GLY A 108 -6.78 -0.27 -8.11
CA GLY A 108 -6.81 0.39 -9.41
C GLY A 108 -7.99 1.37 -9.56
N GLU A 109 -8.75 1.65 -8.50
CA GLU A 109 -9.79 2.68 -8.54
C GLU A 109 -9.16 4.07 -8.74
N VAL A 110 -9.70 4.86 -9.66
CA VAL A 110 -9.31 6.26 -9.81
C VAL A 110 -9.89 7.06 -8.65
N LEU A 111 -9.02 7.69 -7.87
CA LEU A 111 -9.38 8.42 -6.67
C LEU A 111 -9.69 9.89 -6.96
N MET A 112 -8.83 10.56 -7.73
CA MET A 112 -9.00 11.97 -8.08
C MET A 112 -8.18 12.37 -9.29
N PHE A 113 -8.58 13.48 -9.89
CA PHE A 113 -7.84 14.21 -10.92
C PHE A 113 -7.41 15.57 -10.36
N SER A 114 -6.18 15.99 -10.66
CA SER A 114 -5.67 17.31 -10.27
C SER A 114 -4.52 17.73 -11.19
N TYR A 115 -3.81 18.78 -10.80
CA TYR A 115 -2.66 19.31 -11.52
C TYR A 115 -1.44 19.42 -10.61
N MET A 116 -0.26 19.37 -11.21
CA MET A 116 1.01 19.67 -10.57
C MET A 116 1.73 20.78 -11.34
N ASP A 117 2.33 21.71 -10.61
CA ASP A 117 3.39 22.56 -11.15
C ASP A 117 4.76 21.91 -10.85
N LYS A 118 5.83 22.61 -11.22
CA LYS A 118 7.21 22.16 -10.97
C LYS A 118 7.46 21.90 -9.48
N GLU A 119 6.98 22.79 -8.61
CA GLU A 119 7.18 22.69 -7.16
C GLU A 119 6.47 21.45 -6.60
N ALA A 120 5.21 21.24 -6.97
CA ALA A 120 4.40 20.10 -6.56
C ALA A 120 5.05 18.77 -6.97
N PHE A 121 5.57 18.68 -8.20
CA PHE A 121 6.24 17.47 -8.69
C PHE A 121 7.47 17.11 -7.85
N TYR A 122 8.41 18.04 -7.68
CA TYR A 122 9.62 17.77 -6.90
C TYR A 122 9.32 17.58 -5.41
N ASN A 123 8.34 18.29 -4.84
CA ASN A 123 7.93 18.05 -3.45
C ASN A 123 7.32 16.66 -3.28
N THR A 124 6.57 16.17 -4.27
CA THR A 124 6.01 14.81 -4.26
C THR A 124 7.10 13.75 -4.26
N ILE A 125 8.09 13.89 -5.15
CA ILE A 125 9.28 13.03 -5.24
C ILE A 125 10.06 13.04 -3.91
N LYS A 126 10.31 14.23 -3.38
CA LYS A 126 11.10 14.47 -2.17
C LYS A 126 10.44 13.90 -0.91
N THR A 127 9.13 14.08 -0.76
CA THR A 127 8.40 13.69 0.46
C THR A 127 7.77 12.31 0.38
N GLY A 128 7.58 11.76 -0.82
CA GLY A 128 6.79 10.55 -1.04
C GLY A 128 5.29 10.74 -0.78
N LYS A 129 4.81 12.00 -0.68
CA LYS A 129 3.41 12.35 -0.48
C LYS A 129 2.91 13.16 -1.65
N MET A 130 1.70 12.89 -2.15
CA MET A 130 1.13 13.67 -3.24
C MET A 130 1.04 15.15 -2.86
N THR A 131 1.60 16.00 -3.71
CA THR A 131 1.46 17.45 -3.66
C THR A 131 0.77 17.90 -4.93
N TYR A 132 -0.26 18.73 -4.80
CA TYR A 132 -1.03 19.24 -5.93
C TYR A 132 -0.93 20.76 -6.01
N TYR A 133 -1.07 21.29 -7.21
CA TYR A 133 -1.22 22.72 -7.43
C TYR A 133 -2.68 23.13 -7.25
N ASP A 134 -2.96 23.94 -6.23
CA ASP A 134 -4.26 24.54 -6.00
C ASP A 134 -4.42 25.75 -6.93
N ARG A 135 -5.24 25.60 -7.98
CA ARG A 135 -5.45 26.65 -9.00
C ARG A 135 -6.13 27.91 -8.44
N GLU A 136 -6.94 27.79 -7.39
CA GLU A 136 -7.61 28.93 -6.76
C GLU A 136 -6.65 29.69 -5.85
N ALA A 137 -5.92 28.95 -5.00
CA ALA A 137 -4.94 29.53 -4.09
C ALA A 137 -3.60 29.87 -4.74
N LYS A 138 -3.40 29.47 -6.01
CA LYS A 138 -2.18 29.64 -6.81
C LYS A 138 -0.91 29.19 -6.09
N ARG A 139 -0.99 28.04 -5.42
CA ARG A 139 0.13 27.48 -4.66
C ARG A 139 0.04 25.97 -4.58
N SER A 140 1.19 25.34 -4.39
CA SER A 140 1.29 23.90 -4.15
C SER A 140 0.91 23.55 -2.71
N LYS A 141 0.21 22.42 -2.54
CA LYS A 141 -0.28 21.91 -1.25
C LYS A 141 -0.10 20.41 -1.15
N VAL A 142 0.38 19.94 0.01
CA VAL A 142 0.47 18.51 0.28
C VAL A 142 -0.93 17.98 0.58
N GLN A 143 -1.34 16.93 -0.13
CA GLN A 143 -2.63 16.29 0.09
C GLN A 143 -2.68 15.68 1.50
N GLY A 144 -3.71 16.05 2.26
CA GLY A 144 -3.91 15.57 3.62
C GLY A 144 -3.22 16.39 4.71
N GLU A 145 -2.55 17.51 4.37
CA GLU A 145 -1.90 18.37 5.38
C GLU A 145 -2.89 18.95 6.38
N GLU A 146 -4.07 19.38 5.92
CA GLU A 146 -5.14 19.92 6.77
C GLU A 146 -6.09 18.85 7.30
N SER A 147 -6.42 17.83 6.49
CA SER A 147 -7.43 16.81 6.83
C SER A 147 -6.87 15.55 7.49
N GLY A 148 -5.56 15.31 7.42
CA GLY A 148 -4.92 14.04 7.78
C GLY A 148 -5.09 12.91 6.75
N HIS A 149 -5.81 13.15 5.64
CA HIS A 149 -6.08 12.14 4.61
C HIS A 149 -4.97 12.11 3.55
N TYR A 150 -3.80 11.64 3.96
CA TYR A 150 -2.59 11.62 3.13
C TYR A 150 -2.68 10.60 1.99
N GLN A 151 -1.98 10.91 0.89
CA GLN A 151 -1.72 10.01 -0.22
C GLN A 151 -0.23 9.74 -0.32
N TYR A 152 0.19 8.52 0.00
CA TYR A 152 1.58 8.09 -0.10
C TYR A 152 1.85 7.50 -1.47
N VAL A 153 2.87 8.02 -2.16
CA VAL A 153 3.22 7.60 -3.51
C VAL A 153 3.87 6.22 -3.49
N LYS A 154 3.37 5.31 -4.32
CA LYS A 154 3.98 4.00 -4.58
C LYS A 154 4.68 3.96 -5.94
N ALA A 155 4.10 4.61 -6.95
CA ALA A 155 4.69 4.77 -8.27
C ALA A 155 4.15 6.02 -8.97
N LEU A 156 4.99 6.66 -9.79
CA LEU A 156 4.58 7.69 -10.74
C LEU A 156 4.94 7.19 -12.14
N THR A 157 3.98 7.23 -13.05
CA THR A 157 4.16 6.87 -14.46
C THR A 157 3.68 8.02 -15.32
N ILE A 158 4.43 8.39 -16.35
CA ILE A 158 3.99 9.36 -17.34
C ILE A 158 3.45 8.65 -18.58
N ASN A 159 2.45 9.21 -19.24
CA ASN A 159 1.91 8.67 -20.48
C ASN A 159 2.88 8.86 -21.68
N CYS A 160 2.54 8.27 -22.83
CA CYS A 160 3.44 8.15 -23.98
C CYS A 160 3.86 9.49 -24.61
N ASP A 161 3.02 10.51 -24.53
CA ASP A 161 3.27 11.87 -25.04
C ASP A 161 3.81 12.83 -23.97
N LYS A 162 4.06 12.34 -22.75
CA LYS A 162 4.59 13.11 -21.61
C LYS A 162 3.69 14.27 -21.14
N GLU A 163 2.38 14.19 -21.35
CA GLU A 163 1.44 15.26 -20.98
C GLU A 163 0.62 15.00 -19.70
N ALA A 164 0.67 13.77 -19.15
CA ALA A 164 -0.08 13.45 -17.95
C ALA A 164 0.61 12.39 -17.08
N LEU A 165 0.52 12.56 -15.75
CA LEU A 165 0.98 11.58 -14.77
C LEU A 165 -0.15 10.69 -14.26
N LEU A 166 0.16 9.41 -14.12
CA LEU A 166 -0.59 8.46 -13.30
C LEU A 166 0.20 8.22 -12.01
N ALA A 167 -0.41 8.57 -10.88
CA ALA A 167 0.12 8.33 -9.54
C ALA A 167 -0.59 7.13 -8.91
N LYS A 168 0.16 6.05 -8.64
CA LYS A 168 -0.31 4.94 -7.80
C LYS A 168 -0.07 5.32 -6.35
N VAL A 169 -1.13 5.45 -5.57
CA VAL A 169 -1.07 5.96 -4.20
C VAL A 169 -1.73 5.03 -3.20
N GLU A 170 -1.14 4.96 -2.02
CA GLU A 170 -1.77 4.45 -0.80
C GLU A 170 -2.52 5.60 -0.12
N GLN A 171 -3.85 5.53 -0.16
CA GLN A 171 -4.74 6.53 0.40
C GLN A 171 -5.02 6.24 1.88
N ILE A 172 -4.84 7.24 2.74
CA ILE A 172 -5.31 7.23 4.12
C ILE A 172 -6.62 7.99 4.21
N GLY A 173 -7.69 7.37 4.74
CA GLY A 173 -9.02 7.99 4.81
C GLY A 173 -9.64 8.24 3.43
N PRO A 174 -10.71 9.05 3.34
CA PRO A 174 -11.33 9.38 2.06
C PRO A 174 -10.46 10.31 1.21
N ALA A 175 -10.38 10.05 -0.11
CA ALA A 175 -9.67 10.95 -1.04
C ALA A 175 -10.47 12.22 -1.33
N CYS A 176 -11.81 12.15 -1.32
CA CYS A 176 -12.67 13.27 -1.65
C CYS A 176 -12.94 14.14 -0.41
N LYS A 177 -12.96 15.46 -0.61
CA LYS A 177 -13.32 16.45 0.43
C LYS A 177 -14.75 16.25 0.98
N THR A 178 -15.61 15.56 0.25
CA THR A 178 -16.98 15.23 0.69
C THR A 178 -17.06 14.02 1.62
N GLY A 179 -15.94 13.35 1.89
CA GLY A 179 -15.88 12.12 2.69
C GLY A 179 -16.03 10.83 1.87
N ASN A 180 -16.21 10.91 0.55
CA ASN A 180 -16.23 9.75 -0.33
C ASN A 180 -14.83 9.20 -0.61
N ALA A 181 -14.72 7.90 -0.88
CA ALA A 181 -13.46 7.23 -1.20
C ALA A 181 -12.81 7.78 -2.48
N THR A 182 -13.62 8.08 -3.51
CA THR A 182 -13.21 8.70 -4.78
C THR A 182 -13.96 10.00 -5.03
N CYS A 183 -13.38 10.92 -5.79
CA CYS A 183 -14.06 12.10 -6.34
C CYS A 183 -15.07 11.75 -7.44
N PHE A 184 -14.98 10.56 -8.05
CA PHE A 184 -15.81 10.10 -9.16
C PHE A 184 -17.02 9.29 -8.66
N PHE A 185 -17.69 9.76 -7.60
CA PHE A 185 -18.75 9.00 -6.89
C PHE A 185 -20.16 9.22 -7.44
N GLN A 186 -20.39 10.24 -8.27
CA GLN A 186 -21.73 10.59 -8.74
C GLN A 186 -21.97 10.06 -10.17
N PRO A 187 -22.89 9.11 -10.37
CA PRO A 187 -23.24 8.64 -11.70
C PRO A 187 -24.01 9.72 -12.48
N LEU A 188 -23.69 9.89 -13.76
CA LEU A 188 -24.35 10.87 -14.64
C LEU A 188 -25.30 10.20 -15.65
N VAL A 189 -24.87 9.11 -16.28
CA VAL A 189 -25.64 8.32 -17.26
C VAL A 189 -25.22 6.85 -17.14
N GLY A 190 -26.17 5.92 -17.24
CA GLY A 190 -25.90 4.50 -17.34
C GLY A 190 -27.20 3.69 -17.25
N THR A 191 -27.38 2.72 -18.13
CA THR A 191 -28.55 1.81 -18.11
C THR A 191 -28.20 0.44 -17.56
N ASP A 192 -26.95 -0.03 -17.74
CA ASP A 192 -26.57 -1.44 -17.51
C ASP A 192 -25.08 -1.63 -17.12
N TYR A 193 -24.48 -0.70 -16.38
CA TYR A 193 -23.11 -0.92 -15.87
C TYR A 193 -23.16 -1.74 -14.57
N ASP A 194 -22.88 -3.03 -14.68
CA ASP A 194 -22.53 -3.85 -13.51
C ASP A 194 -21.13 -3.43 -13.04
N GLY A 195 -21.09 -2.54 -12.05
CA GLY A 195 -19.86 -2.08 -11.41
C GLY A 195 -19.12 -3.15 -10.61
N THR A 196 -19.60 -4.40 -10.63
CA THR A 196 -18.88 -5.54 -10.09
C THR A 196 -17.63 -5.78 -10.93
N ASN A 197 -16.50 -5.21 -10.50
CA ASN A 197 -15.21 -5.61 -11.01
C ASN A 197 -14.98 -7.08 -10.57
N PRO A 198 -14.93 -8.04 -11.51
CA PRO A 198 -14.82 -9.46 -11.16
C PRO A 198 -13.51 -9.78 -10.42
N LEU A 199 -12.50 -8.91 -10.50
CA LEU A 199 -11.25 -9.05 -9.75
C LEU A 199 -11.36 -8.46 -8.33
N GLN A 200 -12.23 -7.48 -8.09
CA GLN A 200 -12.41 -6.85 -6.77
C GLN A 200 -13.53 -7.48 -5.95
N VAL A 201 -14.38 -8.34 -6.55
CA VAL A 201 -15.48 -8.98 -5.84
C VAL A 201 -14.97 -9.80 -4.65
N PHE A 202 -13.84 -10.48 -4.79
CA PHE A 202 -13.24 -11.28 -3.72
C PHE A 202 -12.73 -10.42 -2.56
N GLU A 203 -12.10 -9.28 -2.85
CA GLU A 203 -11.66 -8.33 -1.83
C GLU A 203 -12.87 -7.72 -1.10
N THR A 204 -13.89 -7.28 -1.86
CA THR A 204 -15.12 -6.71 -1.31
C THR A 204 -15.87 -7.70 -0.40
N VAL A 205 -16.00 -8.96 -0.83
CA VAL A 205 -16.66 -10.00 -0.03
C VAL A 205 -15.83 -10.33 1.21
N TYR A 206 -14.51 -10.45 1.09
CA TYR A 206 -13.61 -10.67 2.21
C TYR A 206 -13.70 -9.54 3.25
N GLU A 207 -13.67 -8.29 2.82
CA GLU A 207 -13.80 -7.12 3.70
C GLU A 207 -15.15 -7.10 4.43
N LYS A 208 -16.25 -7.43 3.75
CA LYS A 208 -17.57 -7.57 4.38
C LYS A 208 -17.61 -8.68 5.44
N ILE A 209 -16.94 -9.81 5.19
CA ILE A 209 -16.82 -10.90 6.17
C ILE A 209 -16.00 -10.43 7.38
N LEU A 210 -14.88 -9.74 7.14
CA LEU A 210 -14.03 -9.18 8.19
C LEU A 210 -14.78 -8.12 9.01
N GLU A 211 -15.53 -7.24 8.36
CA GLU A 211 -16.38 -6.24 9.01
C GLU A 211 -17.43 -6.92 9.89
N ARG A 212 -18.14 -7.94 9.39
CA ARG A 212 -19.13 -8.68 10.19
C ARG A 212 -18.53 -9.38 11.40
N LYS A 213 -17.26 -9.81 11.35
CA LYS A 213 -16.55 -10.35 12.51
C LYS A 213 -16.24 -9.27 13.54
N LYS A 214 -15.90 -8.06 13.11
CA LYS A 214 -15.60 -6.91 14.00
C LYS A 214 -16.86 -6.25 14.56
N ASN A 215 -17.90 -6.14 13.73
CA ASN A 215 -19.18 -5.50 14.02
C ASN A 215 -20.31 -6.51 13.75
N PRO A 216 -20.63 -7.40 14.71
CA PRO A 216 -21.64 -8.44 14.52
C PRO A 216 -23.03 -7.88 14.23
N ARG A 217 -23.77 -8.55 13.34
CA ARG A 217 -25.15 -8.22 13.02
C ARG A 217 -26.06 -9.43 13.25
N ASP A 218 -27.05 -9.25 14.12
CA ASP A 218 -28.03 -10.28 14.42
C ASP A 218 -28.73 -10.79 13.16
N GLY A 219 -28.87 -12.12 13.08
CA GLY A 219 -29.48 -12.82 11.94
C GLY A 219 -28.59 -12.96 10.70
N SER A 220 -27.34 -12.50 10.73
CA SER A 220 -26.40 -12.74 9.63
C SER A 220 -25.91 -14.19 9.59
N TYR A 221 -25.96 -14.82 8.41
CA TYR A 221 -25.37 -16.15 8.18
C TYR A 221 -23.88 -16.19 8.52
N THR A 222 -23.13 -15.13 8.19
CA THR A 222 -21.70 -15.04 8.49
C THR A 222 -21.43 -15.05 10.00
N ASN A 223 -22.23 -14.30 10.78
CA ASN A 223 -22.11 -14.32 12.23
C ASN A 223 -22.49 -15.68 12.81
N TYR A 224 -23.53 -16.34 12.29
CA TYR A 224 -23.86 -17.72 12.67
C TYR A 224 -22.68 -18.70 12.48
N LEU A 225 -21.92 -18.58 11.40
CA LEU A 225 -20.72 -19.41 11.18
C LEU A 225 -19.66 -19.14 12.25
N PHE A 226 -19.37 -17.86 12.53
CA PHE A 226 -18.39 -17.48 13.56
C PHE A 226 -18.84 -17.89 14.97
N ASP A 227 -20.12 -17.74 15.31
CA ASP A 227 -20.69 -18.11 16.61
C ASP A 227 -20.61 -19.61 16.87
N LYS A 228 -20.74 -20.43 15.81
CA LYS A 228 -20.58 -21.89 15.89
C LYS A 228 -19.12 -22.34 15.87
N GLY A 229 -18.19 -21.46 15.53
CA GLY A 229 -16.76 -21.69 15.58
C GLY A 229 -16.22 -22.55 14.43
N ILE A 230 -14.92 -22.87 14.55
CA ILE A 230 -14.11 -23.46 13.48
C ILE A 230 -14.68 -24.75 12.90
N ASP A 231 -15.24 -25.64 13.73
CA ASP A 231 -15.76 -26.93 13.25
C ASP A 231 -16.94 -26.74 12.28
N LYS A 232 -17.80 -25.75 12.52
CA LYS A 232 -18.92 -25.45 11.64
C LYS A 232 -18.44 -24.86 10.31
N ILE A 233 -17.42 -24.00 10.36
CA ILE A 233 -16.80 -23.41 9.18
C ILE A 233 -16.16 -24.51 8.32
N LEU A 234 -15.34 -25.37 8.93
CA LEU A 234 -14.68 -26.49 8.24
C LEU A 234 -15.68 -27.48 7.65
N LYS A 235 -16.76 -27.77 8.37
CA LYS A 235 -17.86 -28.59 7.85
C LYS A 235 -18.43 -28.02 6.56
N LYS A 236 -18.72 -26.71 6.53
CA LYS A 236 -19.20 -26.05 5.31
C LYS A 236 -18.17 -26.12 4.18
N VAL A 237 -16.90 -25.80 4.45
CA VAL A 237 -15.83 -25.89 3.44
C VAL A 237 -15.75 -27.31 2.82
N GLY A 238 -15.86 -28.35 3.64
CA GLY A 238 -15.84 -29.73 3.16
C GLY A 238 -17.11 -30.15 2.38
N GLU A 239 -18.28 -29.65 2.79
CA GLU A 239 -19.55 -29.83 2.07
C GLU A 239 -19.43 -29.22 0.67
N GLU A 240 -19.11 -27.93 0.56
CA GLU A 240 -19.03 -27.23 -0.74
C GLU A 240 -17.93 -27.80 -1.64
N ALA A 241 -16.80 -28.25 -1.08
CA ALA A 241 -15.75 -28.90 -1.86
C ALA A 241 -16.24 -30.22 -2.48
N THR A 242 -17.07 -30.97 -1.76
CA THR A 242 -17.63 -32.24 -2.24
C THR A 242 -18.72 -31.97 -3.28
N GLU A 243 -19.58 -30.99 -3.04
CA GLU A 243 -20.64 -30.57 -3.96
C GLU A 243 -20.05 -30.02 -5.26
N LEU A 244 -18.96 -29.25 -5.17
CA LEU A 244 -18.18 -28.80 -6.33
C LEU A 244 -17.66 -29.97 -7.19
N ILE A 245 -17.09 -31.01 -6.58
CA ILE A 245 -16.62 -32.20 -7.30
C ILE A 245 -17.79 -32.89 -8.02
N ILE A 246 -18.95 -32.97 -7.37
CA ILE A 246 -20.15 -33.59 -7.95
C ILE A 246 -20.68 -32.73 -9.11
N ALA A 247 -20.83 -31.42 -8.91
CA ALA A 247 -21.30 -30.48 -9.92
C ALA A 247 -20.39 -30.46 -11.15
N ALA A 248 -19.07 -30.55 -10.97
CA ALA A 248 -18.11 -30.61 -12.07
C ALA A 248 -18.25 -31.87 -12.95
N LYS A 249 -18.87 -32.94 -12.44
CA LYS A 249 -19.20 -34.13 -13.24
C LYS A 249 -20.51 -33.99 -14.00
N ASN A 250 -21.38 -33.06 -13.61
CA ASN A 250 -22.67 -32.84 -14.26
C ASN A 250 -22.50 -31.95 -15.49
N PRO A 251 -23.36 -32.10 -16.53
CA PRO A 251 -23.24 -31.33 -17.76
C PRO A 251 -23.72 -29.88 -17.63
N ASN A 252 -24.32 -29.49 -16.50
CA ASN A 252 -24.92 -28.16 -16.28
C ASN A 252 -23.88 -27.16 -15.71
N PRO A 253 -23.45 -26.14 -16.48
CA PRO A 253 -22.45 -25.18 -16.00
C PRO A 253 -22.95 -24.24 -14.89
N ASP A 254 -24.27 -24.14 -14.67
CA ASP A 254 -24.79 -23.30 -13.60
C ASP A 254 -24.63 -23.94 -12.21
N GLU A 255 -24.64 -25.27 -12.13
CA GLU A 255 -24.37 -25.99 -10.88
C GLU A 255 -22.93 -25.74 -10.41
N ILE A 256 -21.94 -25.96 -11.29
CA ILE A 256 -20.54 -25.73 -10.94
C ILE A 256 -20.28 -24.26 -10.53
N LYS A 257 -20.94 -23.30 -11.18
CA LYS A 257 -20.82 -21.88 -10.83
C LYS A 257 -21.32 -21.59 -9.41
N GLY A 258 -22.44 -22.20 -9.01
CA GLY A 258 -22.98 -22.10 -7.65
C GLY A 258 -22.02 -22.67 -6.62
N GLU A 259 -21.59 -23.91 -6.81
CA GLU A 259 -20.71 -24.62 -5.87
C GLU A 259 -19.32 -23.96 -5.74
N ILE A 260 -18.75 -23.44 -6.84
CA ILE A 260 -17.51 -22.64 -6.78
C ILE A 260 -17.73 -21.40 -5.91
N SER A 261 -18.86 -20.72 -6.07
CA SER A 261 -19.16 -19.49 -5.35
C SER A 261 -19.28 -19.74 -3.84
N ASP A 262 -20.00 -20.80 -3.46
CA ASP A 262 -20.19 -21.17 -2.05
C ASP A 262 -18.89 -21.69 -1.42
N PHE A 263 -18.12 -22.51 -2.16
CA PHE A 263 -16.79 -22.94 -1.72
C PHE A 263 -15.87 -21.74 -1.47
N LEU A 264 -15.77 -20.80 -2.41
CA LEU A 264 -14.93 -19.61 -2.27
C LEU A 264 -15.40 -18.72 -1.11
N TYR A 265 -16.72 -18.56 -0.92
CA TYR A 265 -17.27 -17.84 0.22
C TYR A 265 -16.84 -18.47 1.54
N HIS A 266 -17.03 -19.77 1.69
CA HIS A 266 -16.68 -20.49 2.90
C HIS A 266 -15.17 -20.56 3.15
N ALA A 267 -14.37 -20.63 2.08
CA ALA A 267 -12.92 -20.47 2.17
C ALA A 267 -12.51 -19.08 2.69
N MET A 268 -13.15 -18.00 2.22
CA MET A 268 -12.90 -16.64 2.74
C MET A 268 -13.31 -16.48 4.21
N VAL A 269 -14.40 -17.11 4.66
CA VAL A 269 -14.77 -17.16 6.09
C VAL A 269 -13.69 -17.85 6.91
N LEU A 270 -13.16 -18.98 6.41
CA LEU A 270 -12.04 -19.69 7.05
C LEU A 270 -10.77 -18.84 7.07
N MET A 271 -10.45 -18.11 5.99
CA MET A 271 -9.32 -17.19 5.93
C MET A 271 -9.42 -16.12 7.04
N VAL A 272 -10.58 -15.47 7.16
CA VAL A 272 -10.84 -14.48 8.23
C VAL A 272 -10.77 -15.11 9.63
N GLU A 273 -11.22 -16.36 9.78
CA GLU A 273 -11.11 -17.09 11.06
C GLU A 273 -9.65 -17.38 11.45
N ARG A 274 -8.79 -17.65 10.47
CA ARG A 274 -7.38 -18.01 10.66
C ARG A 274 -6.40 -16.84 10.53
N GLY A 275 -6.90 -15.63 10.23
CA GLY A 275 -6.07 -14.45 10.05
C GLY A 275 -5.27 -14.43 8.74
N VAL A 276 -5.70 -15.20 7.73
CA VAL A 276 -5.08 -15.25 6.40
C VAL A 276 -5.73 -14.20 5.49
N LYS A 277 -4.94 -13.48 4.70
CA LYS A 277 -5.41 -12.45 3.76
C LYS A 277 -5.22 -12.86 2.30
N TRP A 278 -5.90 -12.15 1.40
CA TRP A 278 -5.71 -12.33 -0.04
C TRP A 278 -4.28 -12.05 -0.48
N GLU A 279 -3.59 -11.08 0.14
CA GLU A 279 -2.18 -10.82 -0.15
C GLU A 279 -1.28 -12.04 0.13
N ASP A 280 -1.57 -12.80 1.20
CA ASP A 280 -0.83 -14.01 1.54
C ASP A 280 -1.05 -15.11 0.48
N ILE A 281 -2.30 -15.32 0.07
CA ILE A 281 -2.67 -16.32 -0.94
C ILE A 281 -2.12 -15.96 -2.32
N ILE A 282 -2.19 -14.70 -2.73
CA ILE A 282 -1.67 -14.23 -4.03
C ILE A 282 -0.16 -14.39 -4.07
N LYS A 283 0.54 -14.05 -2.99
CA LYS A 283 2.00 -14.23 -2.90
C LYS A 283 2.36 -15.71 -3.06
N GLU A 284 1.71 -16.59 -2.32
CA GLU A 284 1.90 -18.05 -2.42
C GLU A 284 1.60 -18.57 -3.83
N LEU A 285 0.56 -18.09 -4.51
CA LEU A 285 0.23 -18.50 -5.87
C LEU A 285 1.22 -17.96 -6.91
N ALA A 286 1.76 -16.76 -6.72
CA ALA A 286 2.74 -16.16 -7.63
C ALA A 286 4.12 -16.83 -7.55
N GLU A 287 4.41 -17.52 -6.45
CA GLU A 287 5.65 -18.29 -6.25
C GLU A 287 5.59 -19.71 -6.85
N ARG A 288 4.42 -20.14 -7.38
CA ARG A 288 4.22 -21.45 -8.03
C ARG A 288 4.48 -21.42 -9.53
#